data_AF-A0A969WXK3-F1
#
_entry.id   AF-A0A969WXK3-F1
#
_cell.length_a   1.000
_cell.length_b   1.000
_cell.length_c   1.000
_cell.angle_alpha   90.00
_cell.angle_beta   90.00
_cell.angle_gamma   90.00
#
_symmetry.space_group_name_H-M   'P 1'
#
loop_
_entity.id
_entity.type
_entity.pdbx_description
1 polymer ?
#
loop_
_entity_poly.entity_id
_entity_poly.type
_entity_poly.pdbx_seq_one_letter_code
_entity_poly.pdbx_strand_id
1 'polypeptide(L)'
;MENGLNSNTVLCVFQDSEGFMWLGTNDGLARYDTYELKQYRNNPNDSNSIGNNSIHCISEDKQKNLWIGTEGGIYIYERETDRFIQTELMSLLPDLHVKSIIHDRKDRVWLATLGDGV
;
A
#
# COMPACT_ATOMS: atom_id res chain seq x y z
N MET A 1 -32.96 10.57 4.61
CA MET A 1 -31.67 11.10 4.11
C MET A 1 -30.58 10.29 4.78
N GLU A 2 -30.07 9.27 4.11
CA GLU A 2 -28.87 8.52 4.51
C GLU A 2 -28.02 8.36 3.25
N ASN A 3 -27.20 9.36 2.95
CA ASN A 3 -26.26 9.30 1.83
C ASN A 3 -24.85 9.48 2.40
N GLY A 4 -24.06 8.42 2.35
CA GLY A 4 -22.64 8.46 2.69
C GLY A 4 -22.24 7.31 3.58
N LEU A 5 -22.24 6.09 3.05
CA LEU A 5 -21.57 4.98 3.70
C LEU A 5 -20.07 5.33 3.76
N ASN A 6 -19.62 5.85 4.89
CA ASN A 6 -18.21 5.83 5.30
C ASN A 6 -17.84 4.36 5.55
N SER A 7 -17.74 3.60 4.47
CA SER A 7 -17.30 2.22 4.52
C SER A 7 -15.79 2.26 4.66
N ASN A 8 -15.26 1.82 5.80
CA ASN A 8 -13.84 1.54 5.99
C ASN A 8 -13.63 0.02 5.79
N THR A 9 -13.88 -0.45 4.58
CA THR A 9 -13.74 -1.86 4.21
C THR A 9 -12.26 -2.22 4.15
N VAL A 10 -11.86 -3.26 4.88
CA VAL A 10 -10.53 -3.84 4.76
C VAL A 10 -10.42 -4.55 3.41
N LEU A 11 -9.50 -4.09 2.57
CA LEU A 11 -9.24 -4.60 1.23
C LEU A 11 -8.06 -5.58 1.20
N CYS A 12 -7.08 -5.39 2.09
CA CYS A 12 -5.96 -6.30 2.25
C CYS A 12 -5.44 -6.31 3.69
N VAL A 13 -4.81 -7.42 4.07
CA VAL A 13 -4.13 -7.59 5.36
C VAL A 13 -2.76 -8.20 5.08
N PHE A 14 -1.73 -7.70 5.77
CA PHE A 14 -0.36 -8.19 5.63
C PHE A 14 0.34 -8.15 7.00
N GLN A 15 1.11 -9.19 7.32
CA GLN A 15 2.01 -9.16 8.47
C GLN A 15 3.43 -8.96 7.97
N ASP A 16 4.11 -7.92 8.44
CA ASP A 16 5.50 -7.70 8.09
C ASP A 16 6.47 -8.56 8.92
N SER A 17 7.75 -8.51 8.57
CA SER A 17 8.76 -9.33 9.26
C SER A 17 9.13 -8.86 10.65
N GLU A 18 8.73 -7.65 11.05
CA GLU A 18 8.86 -7.13 12.41
C GLU A 18 7.68 -7.55 13.30
N GLY A 19 6.65 -8.15 12.71
CA GLY A 19 5.47 -8.66 13.39
C GLY A 19 4.30 -7.68 13.42
N PHE A 20 4.41 -6.50 12.81
CA PHE A 20 3.30 -5.56 12.70
C PHE A 20 2.25 -6.08 11.72
N MET A 21 0.99 -5.94 12.11
CA MET A 21 -0.16 -6.19 11.25
C MET A 21 -0.52 -4.91 10.50
N TRP A 22 -0.62 -5.00 9.18
CA TRP A 22 -1.00 -3.92 8.31
C TRP A 22 -2.37 -4.21 7.69
N LEU A 23 -3.25 -3.22 7.72
CA LEU A 23 -4.59 -3.29 7.15
C LEU A 23 -4.75 -2.17 6.12
N GLY A 24 -4.82 -2.55 4.85
CA GLY A 24 -5.17 -1.63 3.79
C GLY A 24 -6.68 -1.57 3.64
N THR A 25 -7.24 -0.37 3.63
CA THR A 25 -8.68 -0.15 3.48
C THR A 25 -8.97 0.77 2.30
N ASN A 26 -10.23 1.00 1.99
CA ASN A 26 -10.64 2.03 1.04
C ASN A 26 -10.59 3.46 1.63
N ASP A 27 -10.18 3.62 2.89
CA ASP A 27 -10.09 4.92 3.58
C ASP A 27 -8.81 5.04 4.46
N GLY A 28 -7.71 4.48 3.97
CA GLY A 28 -6.37 4.62 4.52
C GLY A 28 -5.66 3.30 4.79
N LEU A 29 -4.50 3.43 5.42
CA LEU A 29 -3.68 2.32 5.88
C LEU A 29 -3.66 2.33 7.41
N ALA A 30 -3.73 1.16 8.03
CA ALA A 30 -3.53 1.03 9.47
C ALA A 30 -2.39 0.05 9.78
N ARG A 31 -1.57 0.38 10.78
CA ARG A 31 -0.55 -0.49 11.36
C ARG A 31 -0.91 -0.80 12.80
N TYR A 32 -0.84 -2.06 13.18
CA TYR A 32 -1.18 -2.55 14.49
C TYR A 32 -0.05 -3.42 15.05
N ASP A 33 0.40 -3.13 16.27
CA ASP A 33 1.53 -3.81 16.93
C ASP A 33 1.12 -4.69 18.11
N THR A 34 -0.17 -5.04 18.19
CA THR A 34 -0.86 -5.70 19.33
C THR A 34 -1.27 -4.78 20.48
N TYR A 35 -0.72 -3.56 20.58
CA TYR A 35 -1.07 -2.59 21.62
C TYR A 35 -1.69 -1.32 21.04
N GLU A 36 -1.14 -0.80 19.95
CA GLU A 36 -1.50 0.47 19.35
C GLU A 36 -1.89 0.30 17.88
N LEU A 37 -2.96 0.98 17.48
CA LEU A 37 -3.38 1.13 16.10
C LEU A 37 -2.98 2.52 15.60
N LYS A 38 -2.10 2.58 14.61
CA LYS A 38 -1.70 3.81 13.95
C LYS A 38 -2.33 3.88 12.57
N GLN A 39 -2.94 5.02 12.24
CA GLN A 39 -3.61 5.24 10.97
C GLN A 39 -2.83 6.21 10.10
N TYR A 40 -2.79 5.93 8.81
CA TYR A 40 -2.16 6.74 7.78
C TYR A 40 -3.19 7.06 6.70
N ARG A 41 -3.33 8.35 6.40
CA ARG A 41 -4.24 8.88 5.37
C ARG A 41 -3.51 9.93 4.56
N ASN A 42 -4.01 10.16 3.35
CA ASN A 42 -3.58 11.27 2.52
C ASN A 42 -3.80 12.58 3.26
N ASN A 43 -2.71 13.34 3.35
CA ASN A 43 -2.73 14.74 3.70
C ASN A 43 -2.13 15.53 2.53
N PRO A 44 -2.94 16.29 1.77
CA PRO A 44 -2.47 17.04 0.61
C PRO A 44 -1.39 18.09 0.92
N ASN A 45 -1.25 18.47 2.20
CA ASN A 45 -0.25 19.44 2.66
C ASN A 45 1.03 18.78 3.19
N ASP A 46 1.12 17.44 3.19
CA ASP A 46 2.29 16.70 3.65
C ASP A 46 2.73 15.70 2.56
N SER A 47 3.85 16.02 1.91
CA SER A 47 4.44 15.19 0.86
C SER A 47 4.95 13.84 1.37
N ASN A 48 5.02 13.64 2.69
CA ASN A 48 5.41 12.38 3.29
C ASN A 48 4.21 11.47 3.63
N SER A 49 2.99 11.98 3.46
CA SER A 49 1.78 11.20 3.68
C SER A 49 1.52 10.24 2.52
N ILE A 50 0.70 9.22 2.78
CA ILE A 50 0.28 8.28 1.74
C ILE A 50 -0.58 9.02 0.70
N GLY A 51 -0.15 9.09 -0.55
CA GLY A 51 -0.81 9.97 -1.53
C GLY A 51 -2.18 9.50 -2.03
N ASN A 52 -2.72 8.38 -1.54
CA ASN A 52 -4.09 7.94 -1.80
C ASN A 52 -4.60 7.06 -0.63
N ASN A 53 -5.89 7.19 -0.29
CA ASN A 53 -6.51 6.43 0.81
C ASN A 53 -6.96 5.02 0.41
N SER A 54 -7.13 4.71 -0.87
CA SER A 54 -7.60 3.42 -1.33
C SER A 54 -6.42 2.45 -1.47
N ILE A 55 -6.25 1.55 -0.50
CA ILE A 55 -5.11 0.64 -0.37
C ILE A 55 -5.50 -0.76 -0.81
N HIS A 56 -4.89 -1.25 -1.89
CA HIS A 56 -5.27 -2.52 -2.52
C HIS A 56 -4.34 -3.68 -2.17
N CYS A 57 -3.05 -3.42 -1.97
CA CYS A 57 -2.09 -4.47 -1.64
C CYS A 57 -0.92 -3.93 -0.83
N ILE A 58 -0.31 -4.85 -0.06
CA ILE A 58 0.84 -4.59 0.80
C ILE A 58 1.79 -5.78 0.60
N SER A 59 3.08 -5.50 0.42
CA SER A 59 4.13 -6.52 0.31
C SER A 59 5.42 -6.04 0.97
N GLU A 60 6.26 -6.98 1.38
CA GLU A 60 7.60 -6.69 1.90
C GLU A 60 8.64 -7.37 1.02
N ASP A 61 9.69 -6.64 0.62
CA ASP A 61 10.81 -7.20 -0.11
C ASP A 61 11.86 -7.83 0.82
N LYS A 62 12.91 -8.44 0.24
CA LYS A 62 13.99 -9.05 1.03
C LYS A 62 14.84 -8.04 1.78
N GLN A 63 14.84 -6.78 1.34
CA GLN A 63 15.52 -5.67 2.01
C GLN A 63 14.64 -5.05 3.11
N LYS A 64 13.46 -5.61 3.38
CA LYS A 64 12.51 -5.19 4.42
C LYS A 64 11.80 -3.87 4.12
N ASN A 65 11.83 -3.42 2.87
CA ASN A 65 11.00 -2.30 2.46
C ASN A 65 9.56 -2.77 2.31
N LEU A 66 8.64 -1.96 2.83
CA LEU A 66 7.22 -2.23 2.74
C LEU A 66 6.63 -1.44 1.57
N TRP A 67 6.09 -2.16 0.59
CA TRP A 67 5.50 -1.65 -0.63
C TRP A 67 3.98 -1.59 -0.48
N ILE A 68 3.40 -0.42 -0.70
CA ILE A 68 1.98 -0.14 -0.56
C ILE A 68 1.41 0.22 -1.93
N GLY A 69 0.57 -0.66 -2.46
CA GLY A 69 -0.18 -0.41 -3.68
C GLY A 69 -1.49 0.31 -3.39
N THR A 70 -1.66 1.49 -3.96
CA THR A 70 -2.85 2.32 -3.83
C THR A 70 -3.49 2.57 -5.20
N GLU A 71 -4.72 3.08 -5.23
CA GLU A 71 -5.35 3.55 -6.47
C GLU A 71 -4.55 4.69 -7.15
N GLY A 72 -3.77 5.46 -6.38
CA GLY A 72 -2.92 6.55 -6.88
C GLY A 72 -1.47 6.14 -7.17
N GLY A 73 -1.13 4.86 -7.02
CA GLY A 73 0.19 4.33 -7.31
C GLY A 73 0.87 3.57 -6.18
N ILE A 74 2.16 3.32 -6.35
CA ILE A 74 2.96 2.51 -5.43
C ILE A 74 3.82 3.41 -4.55
N TYR A 75 3.75 3.19 -3.24
CA TYR A 75 4.53 3.86 -2.22
C TYR A 75 5.45 2.87 -1.50
N ILE A 76 6.63 3.33 -1.10
CA ILE A 76 7.47 2.63 -0.13
C ILE A 76 7.27 3.31 1.22
N TYR A 77 7.01 2.53 2.27
CA TYR A 77 6.99 3.02 3.64
C TYR A 77 8.41 2.92 4.25
N GLU A 78 8.98 4.07 4.59
CA GLU A 78 10.22 4.18 5.34
C GLU A 78 9.94 4.13 6.83
N ARG A 79 10.35 3.03 7.48
CA ARG A 79 10.12 2.77 8.91
C ARG A 79 10.85 3.78 9.81
N GLU A 80 12.10 4.07 9.49
CA GLU A 80 12.97 4.94 10.30
C GLU A 80 12.45 6.37 10.41
N THR A 81 11.83 6.86 9.35
CA THR A 81 11.33 8.24 9.26
C THR A 81 9.81 8.33 9.39
N ASP A 82 9.12 7.18 9.35
CA ASP A 82 7.66 7.04 9.30
C ASP A 82 7.02 7.82 8.14
N ARG A 83 7.52 7.60 6.93
CA ARG A 83 7.14 8.35 5.71
C ARG A 83 6.79 7.45 4.54
N PHE A 84 5.99 7.97 3.62
CA PHE A 84 5.66 7.31 2.36
C PHE A 84 6.34 8.02 1.21
N ILE A 85 7.11 7.27 0.42
CA ILE A 85 7.78 7.76 -0.78
C ILE A 85 7.07 7.18 -1.98
N GLN A 86 6.48 8.03 -2.81
CA GLN A 86 5.92 7.59 -4.09
C GLN A 86 7.05 7.14 -5.00
N THR A 87 6.90 5.95 -5.57
CA THR A 87 7.90 5.42 -6.49
C THR A 87 7.65 5.96 -7.90
N GLU A 88 8.73 6.19 -8.65
CA GLU A 88 8.64 6.50 -10.08
C GLU A 88 8.39 5.25 -10.94
N LEU A 89 8.20 4.07 -10.34
CA LEU A 89 7.89 2.84 -11.09
C LEU A 89 6.67 2.99 -12.01
N MET A 90 5.74 3.88 -11.68
CA MET A 90 4.59 4.23 -12.52
C MET A 90 4.94 5.10 -13.74
N SER A 91 5.97 5.95 -13.67
CA SER A 91 6.39 6.76 -14.84
C SER A 91 6.96 5.87 -15.95
N LEU A 92 7.42 4.67 -15.58
CA LEU A 92 7.90 3.64 -16.50
C LEU A 92 6.78 2.70 -17.01
N LEU A 93 5.58 2.73 -16.41
CA LEU A 93 4.43 1.85 -16.77
C LEU A 93 3.08 2.60 -16.60
N PRO A 94 2.80 3.63 -17.43
CA PRO A 94 1.68 4.56 -17.24
C PRO A 94 0.27 3.96 -17.38
N ASP A 95 0.13 2.78 -18.00
CA ASP A 95 -1.17 2.16 -18.28
C ASP A 95 -1.58 1.07 -17.27
N LEU A 96 -0.90 1.02 -16.12
CA LEU A 96 -0.85 -0.19 -15.31
C LEU A 96 -1.62 -0.08 -13.98
N HIS A 97 -2.81 -0.67 -13.91
CA HIS A 97 -3.56 -0.82 -12.65
C HIS A 97 -2.99 -1.99 -11.84
N VAL A 98 -2.16 -1.68 -10.83
CA VAL A 98 -1.47 -2.68 -10.01
C VAL A 98 -2.44 -3.28 -8.98
N LYS A 99 -2.82 -4.55 -9.19
CA LYS A 99 -3.71 -5.29 -8.28
C LYS A 99 -2.96 -6.16 -7.28
N SER A 100 -1.75 -6.60 -7.62
CA SER A 100 -0.93 -7.40 -6.71
C SER A 100 0.55 -7.27 -7.06
N ILE A 101 1.38 -7.25 -6.03
CA ILE A 101 2.84 -7.30 -6.13
C ILE A 101 3.25 -8.73 -5.73
N ILE A 102 3.83 -9.50 -6.64
CA ILE A 102 4.31 -10.87 -6.38
C ILE A 102 5.82 -10.90 -6.59
N HIS A 103 6.57 -11.42 -5.63
CA HIS A 103 8.02 -11.62 -5.76
C HIS A 103 8.30 -13.04 -6.30
N ASP A 104 9.18 -13.17 -7.30
CA ASP A 104 9.69 -14.49 -7.69
C ASP A 104 10.96 -14.90 -6.91
N ARG A 105 11.34 -16.17 -7.05
CA ARG A 105 12.56 -16.74 -6.42
C ARG A 105 13.87 -16.09 -6.88
N LYS A 106 13.83 -15.23 -7.90
CA LYS A 106 14.98 -14.53 -8.50
C LYS A 106 14.97 -13.03 -8.22
N ASP A 107 14.19 -12.56 -7.24
CA ASP A 107 14.18 -11.16 -6.80
C ASP A 107 13.54 -10.18 -7.80
N ARG A 108 12.74 -10.67 -8.75
CA ARG A 108 11.96 -9.80 -9.62
C ARG A 108 10.62 -9.46 -8.97
N VAL A 109 10.28 -8.17 -9.01
CA VAL A 109 8.97 -7.65 -8.64
C VAL A 109 8.03 -7.86 -9.82
N TRP A 110 7.04 -8.73 -9.67
CA TRP A 110 5.96 -8.91 -10.64
C TRP A 110 4.79 -8.04 -10.23
N LEU A 111 4.57 -6.98 -10.99
CA LEU A 111 3.35 -6.18 -10.91
C LEU A 111 2.25 -6.94 -11.67
N ALA A 112 1.40 -7.68 -10.97
CA ALA A 112 0.24 -8.31 -11.58
C ALA A 112 -0.85 -7.25 -11.75
N THR A 113 -1.24 -7.07 -13.01
CA THR A 113 -2.06 -5.97 -13.48
C THR A 113 -3.19 -6.55 -14.29
N LEU A 114 -4.40 -6.00 -14.14
CA LEU A 114 -5.61 -6.64 -14.64
C LEU A 114 -5.83 -6.22 -16.10
N GLY A 115 -5.61 -7.16 -17.02
CA GLY A 115 -5.89 -7.03 -18.45
C GLY A 115 -5.31 -8.22 -19.20
N ASP A 116 -6.11 -9.28 -19.30
CA ASP A 116 -5.86 -10.58 -19.97
C ASP A 116 -4.98 -11.58 -19.21
N GLY A 117 -5.60 -12.71 -18.86
CA GLY A 117 -4.99 -13.77 -18.09
C GLY A 117 -3.90 -14.53 -18.85
N VAL A 118 -2.88 -14.94 -18.08
CA VAL A 118 -1.77 -15.86 -18.37
C VAL A 118 -0.93 -15.53 -19.59
#